data_AF-A0A379WQU4-F1
#
_entry.id   AF-A0A379WQU4-F1
#
_cell.length_a   1.000
_cell.length_b   1.000
_cell.length_c   1.000
_cell.angle_alpha   90.00
_cell.angle_beta   90.00
_cell.angle_gamma   90.00
#
_symmetry.space_group_name_H-M   'P 1'
#
loop_
_entity.id
_entity.type
_entity.pdbx_description
1 polymer ?
#
loop_
_entity_poly.entity_id
_entity_poly.type
_entity_poly.pdbx_seq_one_letter_code
_entity_poly.pdbx_strand_id
1 'polypeptide(L)' 'MQLALDSAQEKPDVIYLTGGSARSPLIKKALPNSYRAYPSLAAMISAPVTAGLARWAEVVFR' A
#
# COMPACT_ATOMS: atom_id res chain seq x y z
N MET A 1 -4.66 -3.48 -9.44
CA MET A 1 -5.40 -2.62 -8.49
C MET A 1 -6.85 -2.46 -8.92
N GLN A 2 -7.14 -2.02 -10.16
CA GLN A 2 -8.53 -1.89 -10.65
C GLN A 2 -9.42 -3.12 -10.34
N LEU A 3 -8.97 -4.34 -10.72
CA LEU A 3 -9.70 -5.58 -10.42
C LEU A 3 -10.04 -5.77 -8.93
N ALA A 4 -9.12 -5.41 -8.03
CA ALA A 4 -9.34 -5.54 -6.60
C ALA A 4 -10.34 -4.50 -6.06
N LEU A 5 -10.32 -3.28 -6.62
CA LEU A 5 -11.30 -2.23 -6.29
C LEU A 5 -12.70 -2.62 -6.77
N ASP A 6 -12.81 -3.10 -8.01
CA ASP A 6 -14.08 -3.52 -8.60
C ASP A 6 -14.70 -4.69 -7.83
N SER A 7 -13.87 -5.61 -7.33
CA SER A 7 -14.31 -6.78 -6.56
C SER A 7 -14.70 -6.44 -5.12
N ALA A 8 -14.01 -5.48 -4.48
CA ALA A 8 -14.29 -5.11 -3.10
C ALA A 8 -15.60 -4.30 -2.96
N GLN A 9 -16.05 -3.63 -4.02
CA GLN A 9 -17.20 -2.72 -4.01
C GLN A 9 -17.15 -1.63 -2.93
N GLU A 10 -15.95 -1.30 -2.46
CA GLU A 10 -15.73 -0.32 -1.40
C GLU A 10 -14.49 0.54 -1.67
N LYS A 11 -14.50 1.75 -1.13
CA LYS A 11 -13.41 2.72 -1.30
C LYS A 11 -12.40 2.56 -0.16
N PRO A 12 -11.13 2.22 -0.45
CA PRO A 12 -10.12 2.10 0.59
C PRO A 12 -9.71 3.48 1.16
N ASP A 13 -9.61 3.54 2.48
CA ASP A 13 -9.08 4.71 3.19
C ASP A 13 -7.56 4.81 3.11
N VAL A 14 -6.84 3.69 2.95
CA VAL A 14 -5.38 3.66 2.89
C VAL A 14 -4.92 2.60 1.90
N ILE A 15 -3.84 2.88 1.16
CA ILE A 15 -3.18 1.92 0.29
C ILE A 15 -1.72 1.79 0.69
N TYR A 16 -1.32 0.58 1.08
CA TYR A 16 0.06 0.24 1.39
C TYR A 16 0.77 -0.32 0.14
N LEU A 17 1.95 0.21 -0.17
CA LEU A 17 2.83 -0.39 -1.18
C LEU A 17 3.94 -1.19 -0.51
N THR A 18 4.00 -2.45 -0.86
CA THR A 18 5.02 -3.40 -0.39
C THR A 18 5.80 -3.97 -1.58
N GLY A 19 6.92 -4.64 -1.30
CA GLY A 19 7.84 -5.16 -2.32
C GLY A 19 8.87 -4.14 -2.82
N GLY A 20 9.91 -4.61 -3.52
CA GLY A 20 11.03 -3.77 -3.96
C GLY A 20 10.61 -2.62 -4.89
N SER A 21 9.65 -2.88 -5.77
CA SER A 21 9.13 -1.91 -6.73
C SER A 21 8.41 -0.71 -6.08
N ALA A 22 7.96 -0.83 -4.83
CA ALA A 22 7.32 0.25 -4.07
C ALA A 22 8.22 1.51 -3.95
N ARG A 23 9.54 1.35 -4.06
CA ARG A 23 10.50 2.46 -4.00
C ARG A 23 10.65 3.20 -5.33
N SER A 24 10.12 2.65 -6.43
CA SER A 24 10.26 3.24 -7.76
C SER A 24 9.62 4.64 -7.84
N PRO A 25 10.39 5.68 -8.20
CA PRO A 25 9.84 7.02 -8.41
C PRO A 25 8.81 7.07 -9.53
N LEU A 26 8.93 6.21 -10.55
CA LEU A 26 7.97 6.10 -11.65
C LEU A 26 6.63 5.59 -11.14
N ILE A 27 6.64 4.54 -10.30
CA ILE A 27 5.43 3.94 -9.74
C ILE A 27 4.73 4.94 -8.80
N LYS A 28 5.48 5.63 -7.93
CA LYS A 28 4.95 6.67 -7.04
C LYS A 28 4.30 7.84 -7.79
N LYS A 29 4.80 8.19 -8.98
CA LYS A 29 4.22 9.25 -9.82
C LYS A 29 3.01 8.77 -10.64
N ALA A 30 3.04 7.54 -11.15
CA ALA A 30 1.99 7.02 -12.01
C ALA A 30 0.70 6.70 -11.24
N LEU A 31 0.81 6.11 -10.05
CA LEU A 31 -0.34 5.65 -9.27
C LEU A 31 -1.34 6.76 -8.91
N PRO A 32 -0.93 7.93 -8.37
CA PRO A 32 -1.88 9.03 -8.07
C PRO A 32 -2.62 9.55 -9.30
N ASN A 33 -1.98 9.52 -10.46
CA ASN A 33 -2.59 9.93 -11.72
C ASN A 33 -3.64 8.92 -12.19
N SER A 34 -3.35 7.63 -12.09
CA SER A 34 -4.28 6.56 -12.48
C SER A 34 -5.46 6.41 -11.52
N TYR A 35 -5.34 6.86 -10.26
CA TYR A 35 -6.34 6.64 -9.21
C TYR A 35 -6.68 7.93 -8.44
N ARG A 36 -6.93 9.02 -9.18
CA ARG A 36 -7.19 10.37 -8.64
C ARG A 36 -8.43 10.47 -7.74
N ALA A 37 -9.37 9.54 -7.87
CA ALA A 37 -10.58 9.45 -7.04
C ALA A 37 -10.31 9.00 -5.59
N TYR A 38 -9.08 8.59 -5.27
CA TYR A 38 -8.69 8.07 -3.95
C TYR A 38 -7.69 9.03 -3.29
N PRO A 39 -8.15 10.01 -2.49
CA PRO A 39 -7.29 11.07 -1.92
C PRO A 39 -6.15 10.53 -1.04
N SER A 40 -6.37 9.36 -0.43
CA SER A 40 -5.41 8.67 0.42
C SER A 40 -4.23 8.05 -0.31
N LEU A 41 -4.22 8.07 -1.65
CA LEU A 41 -3.05 7.67 -2.43
C LEU A 41 -1.83 8.58 -2.19
N ALA A 42 -2.04 9.81 -1.71
CA ALA A 42 -0.95 10.72 -1.34
C ALA A 42 -0.16 10.24 -0.10
N ALA A 43 -0.77 9.38 0.73
CA ALA A 43 -0.19 8.84 1.96
C ALA A 43 0.40 7.43 1.78
N MET A 44 0.87 7.07 0.58
CA MET A 44 1.49 5.77 0.32
C MET A 44 2.68 5.50 1.25
N ILE A 45 2.46 4.65 2.25
CA ILE A 45 3.52 4.19 3.14
C ILE A 45 4.19 2.98 2.48
N SER A 46 5.50 3.09 2.24
CA SER A 46 6.33 1.95 1.89
C SER A 46 6.73 1.24 3.17
N ALA A 47 6.03 0.14 3.48
CA ALA A 47 6.34 -0.70 4.62
C ALA A 47 6.83 -2.07 4.12
N PRO A 48 8.08 -2.48 4.41
CA PRO A 48 8.53 -3.82 4.06
C PRO A 48 7.81 -4.85 4.93
N VAL A 49 7.37 -5.95 4.31
CA VAL A 49 6.69 -7.07 4.99
C VAL A 49 7.52 -7.58 6.17
N THR A 50 8.85 -7.65 6.00
CA THR A 50 9.79 -8.07 7.05
C THR A 50 9.71 -7.22 8.31
N ALA A 51 9.51 -5.91 8.21
CA ALA A 51 9.38 -5.04 9.39
C ALA A 51 8.06 -5.31 10.15
N GLY A 52 6.98 -5.58 9.41
CA GLY A 52 5.70 -5.96 10.01
C GLY A 52 5.79 -7.29 10.75
N LEU A 53 6.41 -8.30 10.12
CA LEU A 53 6.62 -9.62 10.73
C LEU A 53 7.52 -9.54 11.97
N ALA A 54 8.59 -8.74 11.92
CA ALA A 54 9.46 -8.53 13.07
C ALA A 54 8.68 -7.91 14.25
N ARG A 55 7.86 -6.89 14.00
CA ARG A 55 7.00 -6.32 15.05
C ARG A 55 5.97 -7.31 15.59
N TRP A 56 5.42 -8.16 14.73
CA TRP A 56 4.44 -9.17 15.16
C TRP A 56 5.07 -10.26 16.03
N ALA A 57 6.30 -10.67 15.74
CA ALA A 57 7.03 -11.63 16.56
C ALA A 57 7.17 -11.14 18.02
N GLU A 58 7.31 -9.84 18.25
CA GLU A 58 7.36 -9.26 19.59
C GLU A 58 6.04 -9.37 20.36
N VAL A 59 4.92 -9.50 19.67
CA VAL A 59 3.60 -9.73 20.29
C VAL A 59 3.39 -11.21 20.60
N VAL A 60 3.92 -12.10 19.76
CA VAL A 60 3.69 -13.55 19.85
C VAL A 60 4.68 -14.24 20.80
N PHE A 61 5.92 -13.76 20.88
CA PHE A 61 7.02 -14.48 21.55
C PHE A 61 7.64 -13.75 22.76
N ARG A 62 7.08 -12.62 23.21
CA ARG A 62 7.42 -12.00 24.49
C ARG A 62 6.37 -12.28 25.56
#